data_AF-A0A3A8LJL9-F1
#
_entry.id   AF-A0A3A8LJL9-F1
#
_cell.length_a   1.000
_cell.length_b   1.000
_cell.length_c   1.000
_cell.angle_alpha   90.00
_cell.angle_beta   90.00
_cell.angle_gamma   90.00
#
_symmetry.space_group_name_H-M   'P 1'
#
loop_
_entity.id
_entity.type
_entity.pdbx_description
1 polymer ?
#
loop_
_entity_poly.entity_id
_entity_poly.type
_entity_poly.pdbx_seq_one_letter_code
_entity_poly.pdbx_strand_id
1 'polypeptide(L)'
;MAEETLRPPHAVDSLLSLLDQTAAVVEGDVTDLRSEYSPRTGPWTVVTLGDVRTHLGEAPGELRLKQVGGLLPDGRQLVVSHVPRFVRGARYVVFLRNTGWSLSPVLDEQAFRVESVGGREVLVGAEGGLVSGLGSAGVRQTAPVFETVDLTGARPALRAGVEAAVPEALGREAFVSLLQNHLRARGLSVTGAFREEPVVTASALSVSVTPASGQVPAKGLTPSQPERDIPPGRP
;
A
#
# COMPACT_ATOMS: atom_id res chain seq x y z
N MET A 1 17.95 7.75 -24.32
CA MET A 1 16.97 7.62 -23.23
C MET A 1 16.90 6.16 -22.90
N ALA A 2 17.41 5.76 -21.73
CA ALA A 2 17.46 4.36 -21.36
C ALA A 2 16.05 3.89 -21.06
N GLU A 3 15.62 2.86 -21.77
CA GLU A 3 14.42 2.09 -21.47
C GLU A 3 14.62 1.50 -20.08
N GLU A 4 14.03 2.14 -19.07
CA GLU A 4 14.10 1.73 -17.68
C GLU A 4 13.65 0.26 -17.66
N THR A 5 14.56 -0.64 -17.28
CA THR A 5 14.32 -2.08 -17.40
C THR A 5 13.35 -2.49 -16.32
N LEU A 6 12.09 -2.35 -16.66
CA LEU A 6 10.94 -2.64 -15.85
C LEU A 6 10.90 -4.14 -15.52
N ARG A 7 10.84 -4.51 -14.24
CA ARG A 7 10.96 -5.90 -13.77
C ARG A 7 9.58 -6.52 -13.50
N PRO A 8 9.42 -7.85 -13.59
CA PRO A 8 8.15 -8.50 -13.28
C PRO A 8 7.80 -8.33 -11.78
N PRO A 9 6.49 -8.35 -11.42
CA PRO A 9 6.06 -8.36 -10.03
C PRO A 9 6.65 -9.54 -9.26
N HIS A 10 6.92 -9.34 -7.97
CA HIS A 10 7.50 -10.34 -7.08
C HIS A 10 6.79 -10.34 -5.70
N ALA A 11 7.12 -11.32 -4.85
CA ALA A 11 6.53 -11.39 -3.51
C ALA A 11 6.88 -10.14 -2.68
N VAL A 12 5.91 -9.64 -1.92
CA VAL A 12 6.12 -8.55 -0.96
C VAL A 12 6.47 -9.19 0.39
N ASP A 13 7.77 -9.30 0.65
CA ASP A 13 8.35 -9.94 1.85
C ASP A 13 9.06 -8.95 2.78
N SER A 14 9.22 -7.71 2.31
CA SER A 14 9.92 -6.64 3.01
C SER A 14 9.37 -5.27 2.63
N LEU A 15 9.71 -4.26 3.43
CA LEU A 15 9.37 -2.87 3.10
C LEU A 15 10.03 -2.42 1.79
N LEU A 16 11.24 -2.90 1.48
CA LEU A 16 11.91 -2.55 0.23
C LEU A 16 11.23 -3.20 -0.98
N SER A 17 10.83 -4.47 -0.90
CA SER A 17 10.09 -5.13 -1.99
C SER A 17 8.66 -4.59 -2.16
N LEU A 18 8.04 -4.10 -1.08
CA LEU A 18 6.79 -3.31 -1.18
C LEU A 18 7.04 -2.02 -1.98
N LEU A 19 8.08 -1.26 -1.63
CA LEU A 19 8.37 0.02 -2.26
C LEU A 19 8.85 -0.11 -3.71
N ASP A 20 9.63 -1.14 -4.04
CA ASP A 20 10.08 -1.47 -5.41
C ASP A 20 8.93 -1.89 -6.33
N GLN A 21 7.74 -2.14 -5.80
CA GLN A 21 6.54 -2.42 -6.58
C GLN A 21 5.51 -1.31 -6.50
N THR A 22 5.75 -0.29 -5.67
CA THR A 22 4.86 0.86 -5.48
C THR A 22 5.09 1.87 -6.59
N ALA A 23 4.06 2.11 -7.39
CA ALA A 23 4.05 3.20 -8.35
C ALA A 23 3.67 4.52 -7.70
N ALA A 24 2.65 4.50 -6.82
CA ALA A 24 2.19 5.67 -6.11
C ALA A 24 1.70 5.31 -4.70
N VAL A 25 1.89 6.23 -3.75
CA VAL A 25 1.17 6.23 -2.47
C VAL A 25 0.25 7.42 -2.47
N VAL A 26 -1.04 7.15 -2.36
CA VAL A 26 -2.09 8.17 -2.47
C VAL A 26 -2.95 8.20 -1.23
N GLU A 27 -3.59 9.33 -1.00
CA GLU A 27 -4.67 9.53 -0.06
C GLU A 27 -5.91 9.96 -0.82
N GLY A 28 -7.09 9.47 -0.45
CA GLY A 28 -8.36 9.94 -1.04
C GLY A 28 -9.59 9.43 -0.30
N ASP A 29 -10.73 10.05 -0.61
CA ASP A 29 -12.03 9.71 -0.04
C ASP A 29 -12.77 8.72 -0.94
N VAL A 30 -13.32 7.64 -0.37
CA VAL A 30 -14.11 6.67 -1.15
C VAL A 30 -15.47 7.27 -1.49
N THR A 31 -15.64 7.80 -2.70
CA THR A 31 -16.86 8.48 -3.15
C THR A 31 -17.89 7.50 -3.71
N ASP A 32 -17.44 6.44 -4.37
CA ASP A 32 -18.28 5.36 -4.92
C ASP A 32 -17.69 3.98 -4.64
N LEU A 33 -18.57 3.00 -4.42
CA LEU A 33 -18.22 1.61 -4.21
C LEU A 33 -19.32 0.74 -4.83
N ARG A 34 -19.01 0.02 -5.91
CA ARG A 34 -20.00 -0.77 -6.65
C ARG A 34 -19.45 -2.06 -7.22
N SER A 35 -20.35 -3.00 -7.51
CA SER A 35 -20.04 -4.20 -8.27
C SER A 35 -20.31 -3.97 -9.77
N GLU A 36 -19.37 -4.36 -10.62
CA GLU A 36 -19.52 -4.42 -12.08
C GLU A 36 -19.34 -5.87 -12.52
N TYR A 37 -20.24 -6.41 -13.35
CA TYR A 37 -20.10 -7.77 -13.87
C TYR A 37 -19.84 -7.77 -15.38
N SER A 38 -18.87 -8.57 -15.81
CA SER A 38 -18.58 -8.88 -17.19
C SER A 38 -18.45 -10.40 -17.36
N PRO A 39 -19.19 -11.03 -18.30
CA PRO A 39 -19.04 -12.45 -18.58
C PRO A 39 -17.61 -12.87 -18.99
N ARG A 40 -16.81 -11.92 -19.53
CA ARG A 40 -15.45 -12.18 -20.01
C ARG A 40 -14.36 -11.93 -18.98
N THR A 41 -14.58 -10.97 -18.08
CA THR A 41 -13.52 -10.46 -17.19
C THR A 41 -13.86 -10.54 -15.72
N GLY A 42 -15.08 -10.95 -15.38
CA GLY A 42 -15.49 -11.31 -14.03
C GLY A 42 -16.46 -10.32 -13.39
N PRO A 43 -16.93 -10.65 -12.18
CA PRO A 43 -17.37 -9.64 -11.24
C PRO A 43 -16.14 -8.85 -10.74
N TRP A 44 -16.32 -7.54 -10.70
CA TRP A 44 -15.34 -6.57 -10.23
C TRP A 44 -15.97 -5.73 -9.13
N THR A 45 -15.19 -5.45 -8.08
CA THR A 45 -15.49 -4.36 -7.17
C THR A 45 -14.74 -3.14 -7.68
N VAL A 46 -15.47 -2.05 -7.93
CA VAL A 46 -14.92 -0.79 -8.38
C VAL A 46 -15.05 0.22 -7.25
N VAL A 47 -13.91 0.74 -6.81
CA VAL A 47 -13.79 1.75 -5.77
C VAL A 47 -13.36 3.05 -6.43
N THR A 48 -14.14 4.11 -6.27
CA THR A 48 -13.75 5.44 -6.74
C THR A 48 -13.21 6.24 -5.55
N LEU A 49 -11.97 6.72 -5.67
CA LEU A 49 -11.36 7.67 -4.75
C LEU A 49 -11.46 9.07 -5.36
N GLY A 50 -12.11 9.98 -4.65
CA GLY A 50 -12.11 11.42 -4.95
C GLY A 50 -11.11 12.17 -4.07
N ASP A 51 -10.90 13.45 -4.41
CA ASP A 51 -10.00 14.37 -3.69
C ASP A 51 -8.60 13.78 -3.47
N VAL A 52 -8.09 13.10 -4.49
CA VAL A 52 -6.87 12.30 -4.38
C VAL A 52 -5.65 13.22 -4.24
N ARG A 53 -4.87 12.99 -3.19
CA ARG A 53 -3.56 13.59 -2.96
C ARG A 53 -2.48 12.53 -3.07
N THR A 54 -1.51 12.77 -3.93
CA THR A 54 -0.35 11.89 -4.10
C THR A 54 0.77 12.28 -3.15
N HIS A 55 1.26 11.31 -2.38
CA HIS A 55 2.35 11.48 -1.40
C HIS A 55 3.70 10.96 -1.92
N LEU A 56 3.67 9.97 -2.80
CA LEU A 56 4.81 9.39 -3.51
C LEU A 56 4.37 8.99 -4.93
N GLY A 57 5.26 9.14 -5.91
CA GLY A 57 4.97 8.85 -7.31
C GLY A 57 3.96 9.82 -7.93
N GLU A 58 3.22 9.35 -8.93
CA GLU A 58 2.23 10.12 -9.67
C GLU A 58 0.89 9.37 -9.78
N ALA A 59 -0.20 10.09 -9.56
CA ALA A 59 -1.56 9.59 -9.74
C ALA A 59 -2.51 10.77 -10.06
N PRO A 60 -3.59 10.54 -10.82
CA PRO A 60 -4.62 11.54 -11.07
C PRO A 60 -5.39 11.92 -9.78
N GLY A 61 -6.04 13.09 -9.79
CA GLY A 61 -6.83 13.62 -8.68
C GLY A 61 -8.15 12.88 -8.40
N GLU A 62 -8.56 11.99 -9.29
CA GLU A 62 -9.63 11.01 -9.10
C GLU A 62 -9.12 9.66 -9.61
N LEU A 63 -9.40 8.59 -8.87
CA LEU A 63 -8.91 7.24 -9.17
C LEU A 63 -10.05 6.23 -9.13
N ARG A 64 -10.09 5.32 -10.10
CA ARG A 64 -10.94 4.12 -10.01
C ARG A 64 -10.08 2.88 -9.85
N LEU A 65 -10.20 2.25 -8.69
CA LEU A 65 -9.51 1.02 -8.34
C LEU A 65 -10.43 -0.16 -8.66
N LYS A 66 -10.06 -0.93 -9.68
CA LYS A 66 -10.82 -2.10 -10.14
C LYS A 66 -10.18 -3.38 -9.63
N GLN A 67 -10.84 -4.06 -8.71
CA GLN A 67 -10.33 -5.24 -8.03
C GLN A 67 -11.27 -6.43 -8.17
N VAL A 68 -10.70 -7.64 -8.25
CA VAL A 68 -11.50 -8.87 -8.47
C VAL A 68 -12.40 -9.11 -7.26
N GLY A 69 -13.66 -9.46 -7.53
CA GLY A 69 -14.68 -9.75 -6.52
C GLY A 69 -15.97 -9.00 -6.77
N GLY A 70 -16.94 -9.12 -5.86
CA GLY A 70 -18.25 -8.46 -5.99
C GLY A 70 -19.34 -9.41 -6.48
N LEU A 71 -20.49 -8.84 -6.86
CA LEU A 71 -21.70 -9.61 -7.13
C LEU A 71 -21.71 -10.28 -8.50
N LEU A 72 -22.14 -11.54 -8.53
CA LEU A 72 -22.50 -12.30 -9.71
C LEU A 72 -23.97 -12.02 -10.10
N PRO A 73 -24.37 -12.30 -11.37
CA PRO A 73 -25.75 -12.09 -11.82
C PRO A 73 -26.81 -12.89 -11.06
N ASP A 74 -26.40 -13.99 -10.43
CA ASP A 74 -27.28 -14.86 -9.61
C ASP A 74 -27.40 -14.38 -8.15
N GLY A 75 -26.81 -13.23 -7.82
CA GLY A 75 -26.83 -12.64 -6.47
C GLY A 75 -25.76 -13.19 -5.52
N ARG A 76 -24.99 -14.21 -5.91
CA ARG A 76 -23.84 -14.66 -5.11
C ARG A 76 -22.71 -13.63 -5.16
N GLN A 77 -21.90 -13.56 -4.11
CA GLN A 77 -20.75 -12.66 -4.06
C GLN A 77 -19.45 -13.45 -4.18
N LEU A 78 -18.60 -13.06 -5.12
CA LEU A 78 -17.21 -13.52 -5.17
C LEU A 78 -16.40 -12.72 -4.15
N VAL A 79 -15.88 -13.43 -3.15
CA VAL A 79 -14.98 -12.86 -2.15
C VAL A 79 -13.58 -13.40 -2.42
N VAL A 80 -12.63 -12.49 -2.57
CA VAL A 80 -11.24 -12.82 -2.84
C VAL A 80 -10.42 -12.43 -1.62
N SER A 81 -9.75 -13.40 -1.01
CA SER A 81 -8.77 -13.14 0.04
C SER A 81 -7.64 -12.26 -0.51
N HIS A 82 -7.08 -11.40 0.32
CA HIS A 82 -5.99 -10.48 -0.04
C HIS A 82 -6.36 -9.32 -0.96
N VAL A 83 -7.66 -9.11 -1.20
CA VAL A 83 -8.17 -7.89 -1.84
C VAL A 83 -8.73 -6.96 -0.76
N PRO A 84 -8.22 -5.72 -0.63
CA PRO A 84 -8.67 -4.81 0.41
C PRO A 84 -10.13 -4.43 0.23
N ARG A 85 -10.85 -4.40 1.34
CA ARG A 85 -12.24 -3.97 1.41
C ARG A 85 -12.31 -2.51 1.82
N PHE A 86 -13.08 -1.74 1.06
CA PHE A 86 -13.25 -0.32 1.28
C PHE A 86 -14.59 -0.02 1.94
N VAL A 87 -14.64 1.11 2.63
CA VAL A 87 -15.83 1.63 3.29
C VAL A 87 -16.21 2.91 2.56
N ARG A 88 -17.43 2.99 2.05
CA ARG A 88 -17.91 4.19 1.36
C ARG A 88 -17.92 5.38 2.31
N GLY A 89 -17.44 6.53 1.83
CA GLY A 89 -17.34 7.78 2.58
C GLY A 89 -16.17 7.83 3.59
N ALA A 90 -15.35 6.77 3.68
CA ALA A 90 -14.14 6.79 4.48
C ALA A 90 -12.93 7.21 3.63
N ARG A 91 -11.96 7.82 4.30
CA ARG A 91 -10.68 8.20 3.72
C ARG A 91 -9.67 7.08 3.85
N TYR A 92 -8.82 6.91 2.84
CA TYR A 92 -7.77 5.88 2.84
C TYR A 92 -6.42 6.45 2.41
N VAL A 93 -5.34 5.86 2.95
CA VAL A 93 -3.99 5.91 2.38
C VAL A 93 -3.72 4.57 1.69
N VAL A 94 -3.35 4.57 0.42
CA VAL A 94 -3.27 3.36 -0.42
C VAL A 94 -1.94 3.29 -1.17
N PHE A 95 -1.31 2.12 -1.16
CA PHE A 95 -0.13 1.82 -1.97
C PHE A 95 -0.57 1.17 -3.29
N LEU A 96 -0.27 1.82 -4.40
CA LEU A 96 -0.73 1.41 -5.72
C LEU A 96 0.41 0.82 -6.55
N ARG A 97 0.10 -0.25 -7.28
CA ARG A 97 0.90 -0.75 -8.40
C ARG A 97 0.80 0.21 -9.59
N ASN A 98 1.62 0.03 -10.62
CA ASN A 98 1.52 0.87 -11.84
C ASN A 98 0.33 0.50 -12.75
N THR A 99 -0.42 -0.57 -12.43
CA THR A 99 -1.52 -1.08 -13.26
C THR A 99 -2.85 -1.11 -12.52
N GLY A 100 -3.91 -0.73 -13.23
CA GLY A 100 -5.27 -0.65 -12.69
C GLY A 100 -6.01 -1.98 -12.65
N TRP A 101 -5.90 -2.87 -13.66
CA TRP A 101 -6.71 -4.11 -13.70
C TRP A 101 -5.86 -5.37 -13.58
N SER A 102 -5.74 -5.87 -12.35
CA SER A 102 -5.14 -7.16 -11.98
C SER A 102 -6.02 -7.86 -10.93
N LEU A 103 -5.46 -8.64 -10.00
CA LEU A 103 -6.17 -9.08 -8.78
C LEU A 103 -6.66 -7.89 -7.96
N SER A 104 -5.77 -6.93 -7.71
CA SER A 104 -6.06 -5.61 -7.13
C SER A 104 -4.95 -4.64 -7.51
N PRO A 105 -5.26 -3.36 -7.82
CA PRO A 105 -4.25 -2.32 -7.98
C PRO A 105 -3.56 -1.96 -6.65
N VAL A 106 -4.16 -2.34 -5.52
CA VAL A 106 -3.56 -2.14 -4.20
C VAL A 106 -2.50 -3.21 -3.95
N LEU A 107 -1.31 -2.80 -3.52
CA LEU A 107 -0.25 -3.71 -3.13
C LEU A 107 -0.56 -4.37 -1.79
N ASP A 108 -0.59 -5.71 -1.77
CA ASP A 108 -0.47 -6.53 -0.55
C ASP A 108 -1.32 -6.01 0.63
N GLU A 109 -2.60 -5.73 0.36
CA GLU A 109 -3.58 -5.21 1.32
C GLU A 109 -3.21 -3.87 1.99
N GLN A 110 -2.21 -3.14 1.48
CA GLN A 110 -1.75 -1.85 1.99
C GLN A 110 -2.71 -0.71 1.63
N ALA A 111 -3.95 -0.82 2.12
CA ALA A 111 -4.97 0.21 2.16
C ALA A 111 -5.33 0.48 3.63
N PHE A 112 -5.00 1.68 4.10
CA PHE A 112 -5.16 2.07 5.49
C PHE A 112 -6.30 3.08 5.62
N ARG A 113 -7.37 2.68 6.31
CA ARG A 113 -8.50 3.57 6.58
C ARG A 113 -8.09 4.60 7.62
N VAL A 114 -8.41 5.87 7.36
CA VAL A 114 -8.25 6.95 8.34
C VAL A 114 -9.47 6.95 9.26
N GLU A 115 -9.21 6.82 10.56
CA GLU A 115 -10.23 6.83 11.62
C GLU A 115 -9.90 7.89 12.68
N SER A 116 -10.91 8.27 13.47
CA SER A 116 -10.72 9.14 14.63
C SER A 116 -11.18 8.41 15.88
N VAL A 117 -10.28 8.26 16.85
CA VAL A 117 -10.57 7.62 18.14
C VAL A 117 -10.15 8.57 19.25
N GLY A 118 -11.10 8.99 20.08
CA GLY A 118 -10.84 9.97 21.15
C GLY A 118 -10.31 11.32 20.63
N GLY A 119 -10.73 11.74 19.44
CA GLY A 119 -10.26 12.98 18.79
C GLY A 119 -8.87 12.89 18.15
N ARG A 120 -8.24 11.71 18.19
CA ARG A 120 -6.93 11.46 17.55
C ARG A 120 -7.13 10.69 16.26
N GLU A 121 -6.54 11.20 15.18
CA GLU A 121 -6.47 10.50 13.90
C GLU A 121 -5.54 9.28 14.01
N VAL A 122 -6.01 8.14 13.51
CA VAL A 122 -5.25 6.89 13.44
C VAL A 122 -5.45 6.23 12.08
N LEU A 123 -4.44 5.49 11.62
CA LEU A 123 -4.55 4.62 10.45
C LEU A 123 -4.88 3.18 10.87
N VAL A 124 -5.83 2.57 10.18
CA VAL A 124 -6.34 1.21 10.45
C VAL A 124 -6.13 0.33 9.23
N GLY A 125 -5.46 -0.81 9.39
CA GLY A 125 -5.29 -1.79 8.31
C GLY A 125 -6.53 -2.65 8.08
N ALA A 126 -6.47 -3.51 7.05
CA ALA A 126 -7.59 -4.35 6.62
C ALA A 126 -8.16 -5.23 7.75
N GLU A 127 -7.28 -5.76 8.60
CA GLU A 127 -7.63 -6.64 9.72
C GLU A 127 -8.05 -5.90 11.00
N GLY A 128 -8.13 -4.56 10.97
CA GLY A 128 -8.59 -3.74 12.09
C GLY A 128 -7.51 -3.36 13.10
N GLY A 129 -6.24 -3.70 12.84
CA GLY A 129 -5.09 -3.24 13.62
C GLY A 129 -4.71 -1.79 13.30
N LEU A 130 -4.15 -1.07 14.28
CA LEU A 130 -3.67 0.30 14.07
C LEU A 130 -2.26 0.27 13.52
N VAL A 131 -1.94 1.16 12.58
CA VAL A 131 -0.57 1.35 12.11
C VAL A 131 0.27 1.93 13.25
N SER A 132 1.31 1.22 13.66
CA SER A 132 2.20 1.62 14.76
C SER A 132 3.60 2.02 14.30
N GLY A 133 3.98 1.73 13.05
CA GLY A 133 5.28 2.13 12.51
C GLY A 133 5.67 1.45 11.21
N LEU A 134 6.95 1.59 10.85
CA LEU A 134 7.59 0.90 9.74
C LEU A 134 8.72 0.02 10.25
N GLY A 135 8.81 -1.21 9.75
CA GLY A 135 9.90 -2.15 10.00
C GLY A 135 10.49 -2.70 8.70
N SER A 136 11.53 -3.53 8.81
CA SER A 136 12.13 -4.20 7.65
C SER A 136 11.13 -5.09 6.91
N ALA A 137 10.17 -5.70 7.61
CA ALA A 137 9.13 -6.56 7.04
C ALA A 137 7.94 -5.78 6.43
N GLY A 138 7.90 -4.45 6.53
CA GLY A 138 6.77 -3.63 6.04
C GLY A 138 6.14 -2.75 7.12
N VAL A 139 4.86 -2.42 6.93
CA VAL A 139 4.08 -1.61 7.87
C VAL A 139 3.73 -2.43 9.10
N ARG A 140 4.11 -1.94 10.29
CA ARG A 140 3.78 -2.58 11.56
C ARG A 140 2.39 -2.18 12.02
N GLN A 141 1.64 -3.17 12.49
CA GLN A 141 0.30 -2.97 13.03
C GLN A 141 0.18 -3.56 14.43
N THR A 142 -0.72 -2.99 15.23
CA THR A 142 -1.10 -3.54 16.55
C THR A 142 -2.00 -4.76 16.39
N ALA A 143 -2.34 -5.41 17.50
CA ALA A 143 -3.48 -6.31 17.52
C ALA A 143 -4.77 -5.60 17.05
N PRO A 144 -5.72 -6.32 16.44
CA PRO A 144 -6.98 -5.74 15.97
C PRO A 144 -7.78 -5.06 17.08
N VAL A 145 -8.12 -3.80 16.84
CA VAL A 145 -8.99 -3.01 17.72
C VAL A 145 -10.29 -2.60 17.05
N PHE A 146 -10.35 -2.65 15.72
CA PHE A 146 -11.58 -2.58 14.94
C PHE A 146 -12.01 -3.99 14.50
N GLU A 147 -13.28 -4.13 14.19
CA GLU A 147 -13.75 -5.24 13.38
C GLU A 147 -13.19 -5.12 11.95
N THR A 148 -13.17 -6.25 11.24
CA THR A 148 -12.82 -6.27 9.81
C THR A 148 -13.95 -5.67 8.99
N VAL A 149 -13.65 -5.04 7.87
CA VAL A 149 -14.68 -4.56 6.93
C VAL A 149 -15.46 -5.76 6.39
N ASP A 150 -16.77 -5.73 6.57
CA ASP A 150 -17.65 -6.78 6.07
C ASP A 150 -17.90 -6.64 4.56
N LEU A 151 -18.69 -7.55 4.00
CA LEU A 151 -19.01 -7.56 2.58
C LEU A 151 -20.00 -6.46 2.16
N THR A 152 -20.67 -5.83 3.12
CA THR A 152 -21.60 -4.72 2.88
C THR A 152 -20.85 -3.40 2.69
N GLY A 153 -19.57 -3.34 3.10
CA GLY A 153 -18.77 -2.13 3.09
C GLY A 153 -19.17 -1.16 4.20
N ALA A 154 -19.88 -1.65 5.22
CA ALA A 154 -20.22 -0.86 6.40
C ALA A 154 -18.95 -0.50 7.18
N ARG A 155 -18.97 0.67 7.82
CA ARG A 155 -17.86 1.13 8.65
C ARG A 155 -17.75 0.20 9.88
N PRO A 156 -16.61 -0.47 10.10
CA PRO A 156 -16.46 -1.40 11.22
C PRO A 156 -16.52 -0.69 12.57
N ALA A 157 -17.10 -1.36 13.56
CA ALA A 157 -17.11 -0.86 14.93
C ALA A 157 -15.74 -1.03 15.61
N LEU A 158 -15.50 -0.20 16.63
CA LEU A 158 -14.42 -0.45 17.59
C LEU A 158 -14.79 -1.67 18.43
N ARG A 159 -13.85 -2.57 18.66
CA ARG A 159 -14.05 -3.76 19.50
C ARG A 159 -14.23 -3.34 20.97
N ALA A 160 -15.15 -4.01 21.65
CA ALA A 160 -15.42 -3.76 23.06
C ALA A 160 -14.15 -3.87 23.92
N GLY A 161 -13.98 -2.94 24.86
CA GLY A 161 -12.86 -2.94 25.81
C GLY A 161 -11.60 -2.19 25.35
N VAL A 162 -11.56 -1.65 24.13
CA VAL A 162 -10.43 -0.82 23.64
C VAL A 162 -10.59 0.67 24.03
N GLU A 163 -11.75 1.05 24.54
CA GLU A 163 -12.16 2.43 24.82
C GLU A 163 -11.31 3.15 25.88
N ALA A 164 -10.56 2.42 26.71
CA ALA A 164 -9.81 2.98 27.84
C ALA A 164 -8.39 3.47 27.48
N ALA A 165 -7.78 2.96 26.41
CA ALA A 165 -6.46 3.38 25.95
C ALA A 165 -6.22 2.93 24.52
N VAL A 166 -6.31 3.86 23.57
CA VAL A 166 -5.92 3.59 22.18
C VAL A 166 -4.42 3.30 22.16
N PRO A 167 -3.99 2.13 21.64
CA PRO A 167 -2.57 1.81 21.52
C PRO A 167 -1.77 2.88 20.77
N GLU A 168 -0.45 2.85 20.93
CA GLU A 168 0.44 3.70 20.14
C GLU A 168 0.18 3.46 18.65
N ALA A 169 -0.20 4.53 17.97
CA ALA A 169 -0.67 4.48 16.60
C ALA A 169 -0.27 5.77 15.89
N LEU A 170 0.08 5.65 14.62
CA LEU A 170 0.40 6.77 13.75
C LEU A 170 -0.89 7.30 13.11
N GLY A 171 -1.03 8.62 13.16
CA GLY A 171 -1.92 9.34 12.25
C GLY A 171 -1.34 9.37 10.83
N ARG A 172 -2.15 9.82 9.88
CA ARG A 172 -1.85 9.87 8.45
C ARG A 172 -0.59 10.67 8.15
N GLU A 173 -0.53 11.92 8.63
CA GLU A 173 0.61 12.82 8.38
C GLU A 173 1.93 12.26 8.95
N ALA A 174 1.87 11.67 10.15
CA ALA A 174 3.03 11.07 10.79
C ALA A 174 3.53 9.84 10.01
N PHE A 175 2.61 8.99 9.55
CA PHE A 175 2.93 7.81 8.74
C PHE A 175 3.55 8.19 7.39
N VAL A 176 2.96 9.14 6.66
CA VAL A 176 3.49 9.62 5.38
C VAL A 176 4.88 10.24 5.57
N SER A 177 5.05 11.06 6.60
CA SER A 177 6.34 11.67 6.92
C SER A 177 7.40 10.62 7.25
N LEU A 178 7.02 9.60 8.03
CA LEU A 178 7.91 8.48 8.37
C LEU A 178 8.34 7.72 7.11
N LEU A 179 7.43 7.47 6.18
CA LEU A 179 7.70 6.80 4.91
C LEU A 179 8.66 7.62 4.03
N GLN A 180 8.40 8.91 3.86
CA GLN A 180 9.25 9.82 3.09
C GLN A 180 10.64 9.96 3.71
N ASN A 181 10.73 10.05 5.04
CA ASN A 181 12.01 10.10 5.75
C ASN A 181 12.79 8.78 5.61
N HIS A 182 12.10 7.63 5.63
CA HIS A 182 12.72 6.31 5.43
C HIS A 182 13.36 6.18 4.05
N LEU A 183 12.67 6.64 3.01
CA LEU A 183 13.18 6.70 1.64
C LEU A 183 14.38 7.66 1.54
N ARG A 184 14.23 8.89 2.03
CA ARG A 184 15.30 9.91 2.01
C ARG A 184 16.57 9.44 2.71
N ALA A 185 16.44 8.82 3.88
CA ALA A 185 17.58 8.31 4.66
C ALA A 185 18.37 7.22 3.93
N ARG A 186 17.75 6.54 2.95
CA ARG A 186 18.39 5.53 2.09
C ARG A 186 18.79 6.08 0.72
N GLY A 187 18.59 7.37 0.48
CA GLY A 187 18.82 7.99 -0.83
C GLY A 187 17.87 7.45 -1.91
N LEU A 188 16.68 7.01 -1.53
CA LEU A 188 15.70 6.34 -2.39
C LEU A 188 14.54 7.28 -2.73
N SER A 189 13.96 7.09 -3.92
CA SER A 189 12.71 7.74 -4.35
C SER A 189 11.82 6.78 -5.14
N VAL A 190 10.50 6.94 -4.99
CA VAL A 190 9.49 6.24 -5.80
C VAL A 190 9.13 7.12 -6.99
N THR A 191 9.36 6.63 -8.22
CA THR A 191 9.23 7.42 -9.46
C THR A 191 8.23 6.84 -10.46
N GLY A 192 7.12 6.26 -9.98
CA GLY A 192 6.12 5.61 -10.81
C GLY A 192 4.89 6.45 -11.08
N ALA A 193 4.10 6.06 -12.08
CA ALA A 193 2.77 6.61 -12.35
C ALA A 193 1.71 5.50 -12.31
N PHE A 194 0.65 5.71 -11.54
CA PHE A 194 -0.54 4.86 -11.59
C PHE A 194 -1.31 5.09 -12.89
N ARG A 195 -1.75 4.01 -13.54
CA ARG A 195 -2.58 4.06 -14.75
C ARG A 195 -3.84 3.24 -14.57
N GLU A 196 -5.01 3.82 -14.87
CA GLU A 196 -6.31 3.14 -14.85
C GLU A 196 -6.50 2.25 -16.10
N GLU A 197 -5.50 1.43 -16.43
CA GLU A 197 -5.50 0.56 -17.59
C GLU A 197 -5.33 -0.91 -17.19
N PRO A 198 -5.85 -1.85 -18.00
CA PRO A 198 -5.61 -3.27 -17.78
C PRO A 198 -4.14 -3.67 -17.89
N VAL A 199 -3.74 -4.69 -17.11
CA VAL A 199 -2.40 -5.30 -17.13
C VAL A 199 -1.95 -5.80 -18.52
N VAL A 200 -2.89 -6.14 -19.40
CA VAL A 200 -2.56 -6.53 -20.79
C VAL A 200 -2.17 -5.36 -21.68
N THR A 201 -2.57 -4.13 -21.33
CA THR A 201 -2.28 -2.89 -22.08
C THR A 201 -1.18 -2.09 -21.42
N ALA A 202 -1.25 -1.94 -20.10
CA ALA A 202 -0.20 -1.39 -19.27
C ALA A 202 0.70 -2.54 -18.81
N SER A 203 1.95 -2.56 -19.24
CA SER A 203 2.86 -3.59 -18.80
C SER A 203 2.92 -3.63 -17.26
N ALA A 204 2.51 -4.76 -16.66
CA ALA A 204 2.62 -5.03 -15.22
C ALA A 204 4.10 -5.07 -14.85
N LEU A 205 4.60 -3.94 -14.35
CA LEU A 205 6.02 -3.69 -14.26
C LEU A 205 6.31 -3.02 -12.93
N SER A 206 7.25 -3.59 -12.18
CA SER A 206 7.76 -3.00 -10.95
C SER A 206 8.39 -1.64 -11.28
N VAL A 207 8.02 -0.61 -10.54
CA VAL A 207 8.64 0.71 -10.63
C VAL A 207 9.88 0.66 -9.75
N SER A 208 11.06 0.76 -10.36
CA SER A 208 12.30 0.71 -9.58
C SER A 208 12.33 1.86 -8.57
N VAL A 209 12.71 1.56 -7.33
CA VAL A 209 13.13 2.61 -6.41
C VAL A 209 14.47 3.14 -6.91
N THR A 210 14.49 4.37 -7.41
CA THR A 210 15.69 4.97 -7.98
C THR A 210 16.50 5.69 -6.91
N PRO A 211 17.83 5.74 -7.03
CA PRO A 211 18.64 6.67 -6.26
C PRO A 211 18.14 8.09 -6.53
N ALA A 212 17.88 8.87 -5.49
CA ALA A 212 17.47 10.26 -5.63
C ALA A 212 18.53 11.01 -6.47
N SER A 213 18.14 11.53 -7.64
CA SER A 213 19.05 12.30 -8.50
C SER A 213 19.44 13.59 -7.77
N GLY A 214 20.66 13.62 -7.24
CA GLY A 214 21.15 14.75 -6.44
C GLY A 214 22.45 14.52 -5.66
N GLN A 215 22.99 13.31 -5.57
CA GLN A 215 24.34 13.09 -5.05
C GLN A 215 25.19 12.32 -6.05
N VAL A 216 26.07 13.04 -6.74
CA VAL A 216 27.27 12.45 -7.34
C VAL A 216 28.05 11.83 -6.17
N PRO A 217 28.30 10.52 -6.13
CA PRO A 217 29.28 9.98 -5.19
C PRO A 217 30.62 10.57 -5.60
N ALA A 218 31.22 11.35 -4.70
CA ALA A 218 32.62 11.72 -4.86
C ALA A 218 33.41 10.42 -5.02
N LYS A 219 34.06 10.26 -6.19
CA LYS A 219 35.05 9.22 -6.40
C LYS A 219 36.12 9.37 -5.32
N GLY A 220 36.19 8.44 -4.39
CA GLY A 220 37.37 8.28 -3.56
C GLY A 220 37.10 7.74 -2.16
N LEU A 221 37.90 6.73 -1.81
CA LEU A 221 38.13 6.14 -0.49
C LEU A 221 37.13 5.07 -0.04
N THR A 222 37.45 3.85 -0.46
CA THR A 222 37.17 2.59 0.23
C THR A 222 37.36 2.71 1.75
N PRO A 223 36.35 2.41 2.58
CA PRO A 223 36.57 2.05 3.97
C PRO A 223 36.84 0.54 4.01
N SER A 224 38.07 0.18 4.38
CA SER A 224 38.47 -1.18 4.75
C SER A 224 37.57 -1.74 5.86
N GLN A 225 36.81 -2.79 5.57
CA GLN A 225 36.25 -3.68 6.61
C GLN A 225 37.41 -4.41 7.30
N PRO A 226 37.42 -4.53 8.65
CA PRO A 226 38.19 -5.57 9.28
C PRO A 226 37.33 -6.84 9.32
N GLU A 227 37.53 -7.75 8.36
CA GLU A 227 37.17 -9.16 8.55
C GLU A 227 38.00 -9.70 9.71
N ARG A 228 37.32 -10.07 10.79
CA ARG A 228 37.93 -10.77 11.93
C ARG A 228 37.70 -12.26 11.70
N ASP A 229 38.63 -12.89 11.00
CA ASP A 229 38.70 -14.35 10.88
C ASP A 229 38.93 -14.96 12.27
N ILE A 230 37.98 -15.77 12.72
CA ILE A 230 38.14 -16.65 13.87
C ILE A 230 38.49 -18.04 13.31
N PRO A 231 39.70 -18.58 13.54
CA PRO A 231 40.05 -19.90 13.06
C PRO A 231 39.32 -20.98 13.89
N PRO A 232 38.84 -22.08 13.26
CA PRO A 232 38.22 -23.18 13.98
C PRO A 232 39.31 -23.97 14.72
N GLY A 233 39.21 -24.04 16.04
CA GLY A 233 40.03 -24.93 16.85
C GLY A 233 39.59 -26.39 16.73
N ARG A 234 40.56 -27.30 16.65
CA ARG A 234 40.76 -28.52 17.47
C ARG A 234 41.69 -29.51 16.75
N PRO A 235 42.40 -30.40 17.47
CA PRO A 235 42.25 -30.80 18.87
C PRO A 235 43.20 -30.14 19.86
#